data_AF-A0A0D2ABE7-F1
#
_entry.id   AF-A0A0D2ABE7-F1
#
_cell.length_a   1.000
_cell.length_b   1.000
_cell.length_c   1.000
_cell.angle_alpha   90.00
_cell.angle_beta   90.00
_cell.angle_gamma   90.00
#
_symmetry.space_group_name_H-M   'P 1'
#
loop_
_entity.id
_entity.type
_entity.pdbx_description
1 polymer ?
#
loop_
_entity_poly.entity_id
_entity_poly.type
_entity_poly.pdbx_seq_one_letter_code
_entity_poly.pdbx_strand_id
1 'polypeptide(L)'
;MLPSQELSEGPMLPNLLLQIHAQERTRLQKVNATPMSLETAGQELSLIRPWHERTRWYETYRDRPRDVLYRLALLPERGGRLFGKHFGTVGGQEIWSSAEDEERIHRILQHVDIAFDRCEETVRRTGHPILSWLRSRFPSRPFKAPSSSSDGTKLAVSIDGVADKSWV
;
A
#
# COMPACT_ATOMS: atom_id res chain seq x y z
N MET A 1 -18.39 -29.33 -36.19
CA MET A 1 -18.89 -27.94 -36.30
C MET A 1 -19.75 -27.66 -35.08
N LEU A 2 -19.16 -27.12 -34.03
CA LEU A 2 -19.85 -26.68 -32.81
C LEU A 2 -19.73 -25.15 -32.74
N PRO A 3 -20.78 -24.43 -32.33
CA PRO A 3 -20.79 -22.98 -32.38
C PRO A 3 -19.94 -22.42 -31.23
N SER A 4 -19.09 -21.45 -31.57
CA SER A 4 -18.29 -20.66 -30.63
C SER A 4 -19.21 -19.95 -29.66
N GLN A 5 -19.16 -20.37 -28.40
CA GLN A 5 -19.88 -19.74 -27.31
C GLN A 5 -19.15 -18.44 -26.96
N GLU A 6 -19.83 -17.32 -27.21
CA GLU A 6 -19.44 -15.98 -26.81
C GLU A 6 -19.08 -15.96 -25.31
N LEU A 7 -17.78 -15.83 -25.03
CA LEU A 7 -17.30 -15.43 -23.72
C LEU A 7 -17.68 -13.96 -23.54
N SER A 8 -18.82 -13.76 -22.89
CA SER A 8 -19.29 -12.49 -22.36
C SER A 8 -18.14 -11.80 -21.62
N GLU A 9 -17.51 -10.84 -22.29
CA GLU A 9 -16.61 -9.89 -21.66
C GLU A 9 -17.44 -9.05 -20.69
N GLY A 10 -17.38 -9.39 -19.40
CA GLY A 10 -17.83 -8.51 -18.34
C GLY A 10 -17.20 -7.13 -18.51
N PRO A 11 -17.82 -6.05 -17.98
CA PRO A 11 -17.43 -4.68 -18.29
C PRO A 11 -15.93 -4.53 -18.11
N MET A 12 -15.23 -4.40 -19.23
CA MET A 12 -13.78 -4.32 -19.32
C MET A 12 -13.28 -3.36 -18.25
N LEU A 13 -12.59 -3.87 -17.22
CA LEU A 13 -12.08 -3.13 -16.06
C LEU A 13 -11.55 -1.70 -16.34
N PRO A 14 -10.89 -1.39 -17.48
CA PRO A 14 -10.59 0.00 -17.85
C PRO A 14 -11.80 0.95 -17.92
N ASN A 15 -12.95 0.50 -18.42
CA ASN A 15 -14.19 1.31 -18.45
C ASN A 15 -14.71 1.61 -17.04
N LEU A 16 -14.61 0.65 -16.13
CA LEU A 16 -15.06 0.85 -14.75
C LEU A 16 -14.23 1.93 -14.04
N LEU A 17 -12.92 1.98 -14.26
CA LEU A 17 -12.07 3.01 -13.65
C LEU A 17 -12.32 4.40 -14.24
N LEU A 18 -12.55 4.50 -15.54
CA LEU A 18 -12.96 5.76 -16.17
C LEU A 18 -14.31 6.22 -15.62
N GLN A 19 -15.24 5.29 -15.41
CA GLN A 19 -16.55 5.57 -14.82
C GLN A 19 -16.44 6.00 -13.35
N ILE A 20 -15.65 5.31 -12.53
CA ILE A 20 -15.37 5.69 -11.13
C ILE A 20 -14.73 7.08 -11.11
N HIS A 21 -13.78 7.35 -12.00
CA HIS A 21 -13.14 8.66 -12.07
C HIS A 21 -14.12 9.78 -12.44
N ALA A 22 -14.99 9.56 -13.44
CA ALA A 22 -16.01 10.52 -13.83
C ALA A 22 -17.02 10.78 -12.70
N GLN A 23 -17.48 9.71 -12.04
CA GLN A 23 -18.39 9.79 -10.91
C GLN A 23 -17.78 10.58 -9.75
N GLU A 24 -16.51 10.35 -9.44
CA GLU A 24 -15.82 11.10 -8.39
C GLU A 24 -15.68 12.58 -8.75
N ARG A 25 -15.37 12.91 -10.00
CA ARG A 25 -15.34 14.32 -10.45
C ARG A 25 -16.69 15.00 -10.27
N THR A 26 -17.79 14.31 -10.59
CA THR A 26 -19.15 14.83 -10.37
C THR A 26 -19.45 14.98 -8.87
N ARG A 27 -19.04 14.03 -8.03
CA ARG A 27 -19.19 14.12 -6.57
C ARG A 27 -18.45 15.34 -6.02
N LEU A 28 -17.21 15.56 -6.43
CA LEU A 28 -16.38 16.69 -6.00
C LEU A 28 -16.96 18.03 -6.45
N GLN A 29 -17.55 18.11 -7.65
CA GLN A 29 -18.26 19.33 -8.08
C GLN A 29 -19.46 19.65 -7.18
N LYS A 30 -20.23 18.65 -6.77
CA LYS A 30 -21.36 18.81 -5.83
C LYS A 30 -20.90 19.17 -4.43
N VAL A 31 -19.84 18.54 -3.95
CA VAL A 31 -19.20 18.84 -2.65
C VAL A 31 -18.67 20.27 -2.62
N ASN A 32 -17.99 20.73 -3.66
CA ASN A 32 -17.51 22.12 -3.75
C ASN A 32 -18.64 23.15 -3.83
N ALA A 33 -19.84 22.75 -4.29
CA ALA A 33 -21.03 23.59 -4.30
C ALA A 33 -21.78 23.62 -2.96
N THR A 34 -21.43 22.74 -2.03
CA THR A 34 -22.05 22.64 -0.70
C THR A 34 -21.04 23.14 0.34
N PRO A 35 -21.37 24.12 1.20
CA PRO A 35 -20.48 24.53 2.29
C PRO A 35 -20.42 23.40 3.34
N MET A 36 -19.59 22.40 3.09
CA MET A 36 -19.31 21.30 4.01
C MET A 36 -18.51 21.84 5.20
N SER A 37 -18.80 21.35 6.42
CA SER A 37 -18.12 21.76 7.65
C SER A 37 -16.60 21.65 7.49
N LEU A 38 -15.95 22.81 7.41
CA LEU A 38 -14.52 22.97 7.12
C LEU A 38 -13.63 22.24 8.14
N GLU A 39 -14.15 21.98 9.35
CA GLU A 39 -13.39 21.42 10.48
C GLU A 39 -13.10 19.93 10.31
N THR A 40 -14.10 19.12 9.93
CA THR A 40 -13.92 17.67 9.74
C THR A 40 -13.09 17.38 8.48
N ALA A 41 -13.34 18.11 7.39
CA ALA A 41 -12.53 18.01 6.18
C ALA A 41 -11.11 18.51 6.41
N GLY A 42 -10.92 19.58 7.20
CA GLY A 42 -9.61 20.11 7.56
C GLY A 42 -8.77 19.11 8.36
N GLN A 43 -9.39 18.35 9.27
CA GLN A 43 -8.71 17.31 10.05
C GLN A 43 -8.30 16.11 9.19
N GLU A 44 -9.18 15.59 8.33
CA GLU A 44 -8.81 14.52 7.38
C GLU A 44 -7.72 14.95 6.40
N LEU A 45 -7.86 16.14 5.81
CA LEU A 45 -6.86 16.69 4.91
C LEU A 45 -5.53 16.90 5.64
N SER A 46 -5.53 17.31 6.91
CA SER A 46 -4.30 17.49 7.70
C SER A 46 -3.51 16.19 7.92
N LEU A 47 -4.18 15.04 8.01
CA LEU A 47 -3.54 13.73 8.16
C LEU A 47 -2.95 13.22 6.84
N ILE A 48 -3.61 13.53 5.72
CA ILE A 48 -3.19 13.09 4.38
C ILE A 48 -2.14 14.04 3.80
N ARG A 49 -2.14 15.33 4.19
CA ARG A 49 -1.22 16.37 3.69
C ARG A 49 0.27 15.99 3.77
N PRO A 50 0.82 15.46 4.88
CA PRO A 50 2.22 15.06 4.92
C PRO A 50 2.57 13.94 3.93
N TRP A 51 1.64 13.02 3.68
CA TRP A 51 1.83 11.94 2.70
C TRP A 51 1.72 12.48 1.27
N HIS A 52 0.74 13.36 1.04
CA HIS A 52 0.53 14.04 -0.23
C HIS A 52 1.73 14.93 -0.62
N GLU A 53 2.22 15.76 0.30
CA GLU A 53 3.37 16.65 0.11
C GLU A 53 4.68 15.88 -0.11
N ARG A 54 4.86 14.73 0.56
CA ARG A 54 6.07 13.91 0.44
C ARG A 54 6.10 13.07 -0.83
N THR A 55 4.97 12.45 -1.19
CA THR A 55 4.89 11.60 -2.39
C THR A 55 4.73 12.40 -3.67
N ARG A 56 4.15 13.61 -3.57
CA ARG A 56 3.77 14.47 -4.69
C ARG A 56 2.94 13.74 -5.75
N TRP A 57 2.22 12.69 -5.36
CA TRP A 57 1.47 11.85 -6.29
C TRP A 57 0.37 12.62 -6.97
N TYR A 58 -0.29 13.52 -6.25
CA TYR A 58 -1.31 14.36 -6.84
C TYR A 58 -0.74 15.27 -7.92
N GLU A 59 0.38 15.94 -7.67
CA GLU A 59 1.05 16.77 -8.67
C GLU A 59 1.57 15.94 -9.85
N THR A 60 2.13 14.77 -9.57
CA THR A 60 2.74 13.88 -10.57
C THR A 60 1.69 13.27 -11.51
N TYR A 61 0.52 12.94 -10.97
CA TYR A 61 -0.51 12.17 -11.68
C TYR A 61 -1.81 12.94 -11.97
N ARG A 62 -1.94 14.22 -11.58
CA ARG A 62 -3.20 15.02 -11.71
C ARG A 62 -3.90 14.81 -13.04
N ASP A 63 -3.16 14.98 -14.14
CA ASP A 63 -3.67 14.97 -15.51
C ASP A 63 -3.16 13.78 -16.34
N ARG A 64 -2.75 12.70 -15.66
CA ARG A 64 -2.29 11.47 -16.33
C ARG A 64 -3.46 10.53 -16.62
N PRO A 65 -3.48 9.86 -17.80
CA PRO A 65 -4.55 8.93 -18.15
C PRO A 65 -4.62 7.78 -17.14
N ARG A 66 -5.79 7.62 -16.51
CA ARG A 66 -5.98 6.69 -15.38
C ARG A 66 -5.95 5.23 -15.82
N ASP A 67 -6.37 4.95 -17.04
CA ASP A 67 -6.26 3.64 -17.69
C ASP A 67 -4.80 3.20 -17.86
N VAL A 68 -3.91 4.11 -18.27
CA VAL A 68 -2.47 3.84 -18.39
C VAL A 68 -1.86 3.57 -17.02
N LEU A 69 -2.16 4.42 -16.02
CA LEU A 69 -1.70 4.21 -14.65
C LEU A 69 -2.18 2.88 -14.07
N TYR A 70 -3.42 2.50 -14.36
CA TYR A 70 -3.94 1.21 -13.97
C TYR A 70 -3.15 0.06 -14.59
N ARG A 71 -2.94 0.07 -15.91
CA ARG A 71 -2.18 -0.99 -16.59
C ARG A 71 -0.73 -1.08 -16.07
N LEU A 72 -0.13 0.05 -15.71
CA LEU A 72 1.20 0.11 -15.07
C LEU A 72 1.21 -0.50 -13.66
N ALA A 73 0.10 -0.41 -12.92
CA ALA A 73 -0.04 -0.99 -11.60
C ALA A 73 -0.33 -2.51 -11.63
N LEU A 74 -0.74 -3.05 -12.78
CA LEU A 74 -0.95 -4.49 -12.95
C LEU A 74 0.36 -5.25 -12.99
N LEU A 75 0.38 -6.41 -12.33
CA LEU A 75 1.51 -7.33 -12.36
C LEU A 75 1.86 -7.77 -13.80
N PRO A 76 3.12 -8.20 -14.04
CA PRO A 76 3.51 -8.77 -15.32
C PRO A 76 2.73 -10.07 -15.60
N GLU A 77 1.93 -10.05 -16.66
CA GLU A 77 1.18 -11.22 -17.12
C GLU A 77 2.04 -12.08 -18.04
N ARG A 78 1.66 -13.35 -18.24
CA ARG A 78 2.40 -14.25 -19.15
C ARG A 78 2.52 -13.68 -20.57
N GLY A 79 1.48 -13.01 -21.07
CA GLY A 79 1.51 -12.35 -22.37
C GLY A 79 2.56 -11.22 -22.44
N GLY A 80 2.61 -10.39 -21.39
CA GLY A 80 3.60 -9.30 -21.29
C GLY A 80 5.04 -9.79 -21.32
N ARG A 81 5.32 -10.94 -20.67
CA ARG A 81 6.66 -11.54 -20.62
C ARG A 81 7.10 -12.21 -21.91
N LEU A 82 6.17 -12.51 -22.81
CA LEU A 82 6.46 -13.13 -24.12
C LEU A 82 6.52 -12.11 -25.25
N PHE A 83 5.65 -11.11 -25.21
CA PHE A 83 5.42 -10.19 -26.34
C PHE A 83 5.64 -8.72 -25.99
N GLY A 84 5.96 -8.40 -24.74
CA GLY A 84 5.94 -7.04 -24.23
C GLY A 84 4.53 -6.60 -23.85
N LYS A 85 4.43 -5.48 -23.13
CA LYS A 85 3.18 -4.96 -22.56
C LYS A 85 2.94 -3.54 -23.04
N HIS A 86 1.78 -3.32 -23.67
CA HIS A 86 1.30 -1.98 -24.01
C HIS A 86 0.50 -1.38 -22.86
N PHE A 87 0.86 -0.17 -22.43
CA PHE A 87 0.15 0.54 -21.37
C PHE A 87 -0.84 1.57 -21.92
N GLY A 88 -0.69 2.01 -23.17
CA GLY A 88 -1.55 3.02 -23.79
C GLY A 88 -0.77 4.23 -24.28
N THR A 89 -1.50 5.25 -24.74
CA THR A 89 -0.92 6.45 -25.32
C THR A 89 -0.99 7.62 -24.34
N VAL A 90 0.14 8.30 -24.13
CA VAL A 90 0.21 9.51 -23.30
C VAL A 90 0.83 10.63 -24.13
N GLY A 91 0.07 11.71 -24.36
CA GLY A 91 0.55 12.86 -25.14
C GLY A 91 0.92 12.51 -26.59
N GLY A 92 0.25 11.52 -27.19
CA GLY A 92 0.52 11.06 -28.55
C GLY A 92 1.65 10.03 -28.67
N GLN A 93 2.33 9.70 -27.57
CA GLN A 93 3.37 8.67 -27.55
C GLN A 93 2.82 7.37 -26.95
N GLU A 94 3.05 6.25 -27.63
CA GLU A 94 2.73 4.92 -27.08
C GLU A 94 3.74 4.53 -26.01
N ILE A 95 3.23 4.03 -24.88
CA ILE A 95 4.05 3.51 -23.78
C ILE A 95 4.02 2.00 -23.81
N TRP A 96 5.21 1.42 -23.97
CA TRP A 96 5.45 -0.01 -24.03
C TRP A 96 6.54 -0.43 -23.06
N SER A 97 6.43 -1.64 -22.52
CA SER A 97 7.51 -2.35 -21.84
C SER A 97 7.88 -3.58 -22.66
N SER A 98 9.18 -3.85 -22.76
CA SER A 98 9.69 -4.98 -23.53
C SER A 98 9.41 -6.30 -22.82
N ALA A 99 9.42 -7.41 -23.57
CA ALA A 99 9.29 -8.74 -22.99
C ALA A 99 10.39 -9.04 -21.96
N GLU A 100 11.61 -8.56 -22.23
CA GLU A 100 12.75 -8.71 -21.33
C GLU A 100 12.54 -7.94 -20.01
N ASP A 101 12.02 -6.71 -20.09
CA ASP A 101 11.73 -5.89 -18.93
C ASP A 101 10.59 -6.49 -18.09
N GLU A 102 9.51 -6.94 -18.72
CA GLU A 102 8.40 -7.61 -18.02
C GLU A 102 8.87 -8.89 -17.33
N GLU A 103 9.73 -9.69 -17.97
CA GLU A 103 10.30 -10.90 -17.36
C GLU A 103 11.28 -10.55 -16.23
N ARG A 104 12.04 -9.45 -16.35
CA ARG A 104 12.90 -8.94 -15.27
C ARG A 104 12.07 -8.50 -14.06
N ILE A 105 11.02 -7.72 -14.28
CA ILE A 105 10.10 -7.28 -13.21
C ILE A 105 9.46 -8.49 -12.56
N HIS A 106 9.02 -9.48 -13.35
CA HIS A 106 8.42 -10.70 -12.84
C HIS A 106 9.36 -11.47 -11.90
N ARG A 107 10.63 -11.65 -12.29
CA ARG A 107 11.63 -12.32 -11.44
C ARG A 107 11.89 -11.57 -10.14
N ILE A 108 11.96 -10.23 -10.19
CA ILE A 108 12.09 -9.41 -8.97
C ILE A 108 10.91 -9.65 -8.04
N LEU A 109 9.68 -9.62 -8.57
CA LEU A 109 8.47 -9.85 -7.80
C LEU A 109 8.44 -11.25 -7.16
N GLN A 110 8.86 -12.28 -7.89
CA GLN A 110 9.00 -13.64 -7.33
C GLN A 110 9.98 -13.68 -6.15
N HIS A 111 11.13 -13.01 -6.24
CA HIS A 111 12.08 -12.97 -5.14
C HIS A 111 11.56 -12.19 -3.93
N VAL A 112 10.80 -11.12 -4.15
CA VAL A 112 10.15 -10.36 -3.09
C VAL A 112 9.10 -11.19 -2.37
N ASP A 113 8.30 -11.98 -3.11
CA ASP A 113 7.30 -12.90 -2.55
C ASP A 113 7.94 -13.93 -1.62
N ILE A 114 9.01 -14.60 -2.08
CA ILE A 114 9.80 -15.54 -1.26
C ILE A 114 10.37 -14.86 -0.01
N ALA A 115 10.82 -13.61 -0.12
CA ALA A 115 11.34 -12.87 1.03
C ALA A 115 10.22 -12.61 2.06
N PHE A 116 9.01 -12.27 1.60
CA PHE A 116 7.86 -12.09 2.47
C PHE A 116 7.38 -13.39 3.11
N ASP A 117 7.36 -14.52 2.39
CA ASP A 117 7.07 -15.84 2.96
C ASP A 117 8.03 -16.18 4.10
N ARG A 118 9.33 -15.90 3.92
CA ARG A 118 10.34 -16.11 4.97
C ARG A 118 10.15 -15.16 6.15
N CYS A 119 9.81 -13.91 5.90
CA CYS A 119 9.49 -12.96 6.95
C CYS A 119 8.26 -13.43 7.74
N GLU A 120 7.22 -13.90 7.06
CA GLU A 120 6.02 -14.46 7.69
C GLU A 120 6.38 -15.67 8.54
N GLU A 121 7.15 -16.62 8.00
CA GLU A 121 7.56 -17.81 8.75
C GLU A 121 8.41 -17.45 9.97
N THR A 122 9.26 -16.42 9.85
CA THR A 122 10.03 -15.90 10.98
C THR A 122 9.11 -15.31 12.05
N VAL A 123 8.12 -14.50 11.66
CA VAL A 123 7.14 -13.92 12.59
C VAL A 123 6.32 -15.01 13.28
N ARG A 124 5.90 -16.06 12.56
CA ARG A 124 5.16 -17.19 13.12
C ARG A 124 5.99 -18.05 14.07
N ARG A 125 7.27 -18.31 13.73
CA ARG A 125 8.16 -19.16 14.54
C ARG A 125 8.82 -18.43 15.71
N THR A 126 8.98 -17.12 15.63
CA THR A 126 9.53 -16.33 16.72
C THR A 126 8.43 -16.08 17.74
N GLY A 127 8.40 -16.91 18.78
CA GLY A 127 7.45 -16.75 19.87
C GLY A 127 7.49 -15.36 20.51
N HIS A 128 6.35 -14.94 21.06
CA HIS A 128 6.18 -13.70 21.81
C HIS A 128 7.31 -13.39 22.82
N PRO A 129 7.95 -14.36 23.53
CA PRO A 129 9.03 -14.07 24.46
C PRO A 129 10.28 -13.45 23.81
N ILE A 130 10.69 -13.93 22.63
CA ILE A 130 11.87 -13.43 21.92
C ILE A 130 11.57 -12.04 21.34
N LEU A 131 10.37 -11.85 20.79
CA LEU A 131 9.92 -10.53 20.31
C LEU A 131 9.79 -9.53 21.47
N SER A 132 9.28 -9.96 22.62
CA SER A 132 9.17 -9.13 23.82
C SER A 132 10.54 -8.79 24.39
N TRP A 133 11.49 -9.73 24.37
CA TRP A 133 12.87 -9.51 24.81
C TRP A 133 13.65 -8.58 23.86
N LEU A 134 13.51 -8.75 22.54
CA LEU A 134 14.06 -7.83 21.54
C LEU A 134 13.45 -6.42 21.70
N ARG A 135 12.15 -6.33 21.98
CA ARG A 135 11.46 -5.07 22.26
C ARG A 135 11.91 -4.41 23.57
N SER A 136 12.16 -5.18 24.63
CA SER A 136 12.65 -4.65 25.92
C SER A 136 14.13 -4.28 25.90
N ARG A 137 14.92 -4.83 24.97
CA ARG A 137 16.35 -4.54 24.79
C ARG A 137 16.64 -3.19 24.13
N PHE A 138 15.62 -2.42 23.75
CA PHE A 138 15.74 -1.00 23.39
C PHE A 138 15.18 -0.13 24.54
N PRO A 139 15.96 0.17 25.60
CA PRO A 139 15.45 0.81 26.80
C PRO A 139 15.10 2.29 26.60
N SER A 140 15.56 2.89 25.49
CA SER A 140 15.45 4.34 25.22
C SER A 140 14.14 4.76 24.55
N ARG A 141 13.19 3.86 24.30
CA ARG A 141 11.91 4.20 23.67
C ARG A 141 10.74 3.56 24.41
N PRO A 142 10.16 4.24 25.42
CA PRO A 142 8.88 3.82 25.95
C PRO A 142 7.81 3.84 24.85
N PHE A 143 7.09 2.73 24.73
CA PHE A 143 5.93 2.60 23.85
C PHE A 143 4.88 3.63 24.28
N LYS A 144 4.56 4.61 23.42
CA LYS A 144 3.28 5.30 23.52
C LYS A 144 2.22 4.31 23.06
N ALA A 145 1.64 3.59 24.01
CA ALA A 145 0.38 2.90 23.75
C ALA A 145 -0.60 3.93 23.19
N PRO A 146 -1.40 3.61 22.15
CA PRO A 146 -2.60 4.39 21.92
C PRO A 146 -3.33 4.39 23.24
N SER A 147 -3.49 5.56 23.84
CA SER A 147 -4.08 5.70 25.16
C SER A 147 -5.48 5.11 25.09
N SER A 148 -5.63 3.87 25.55
CA SER A 148 -6.93 3.36 25.95
C SER A 148 -7.30 4.19 27.16
N SER A 149 -8.03 5.26 26.88
CA SER A 149 -8.82 5.97 27.86
C SER A 149 -9.67 4.96 28.63
N SER A 150 -9.87 5.26 29.91
CA SER A 150 -10.69 4.58 30.91
C SER A 150 -10.24 3.19 31.35
N ASP A 151 -9.40 3.16 32.37
CA ASP A 151 -9.81 2.77 33.73
C ASP A 151 -8.68 2.09 34.50
N GLY A 152 -8.47 2.61 35.71
CA GLY A 152 -7.26 2.43 36.48
C GLY A 152 -7.02 1.00 36.93
N THR A 153 -5.86 0.47 36.58
CA THR A 153 -5.11 -0.40 37.51
C THR A 153 -3.62 -0.25 37.21
N LYS A 154 -2.92 0.50 38.05
CA LYS A 154 -1.45 0.53 38.07
C LYS A 154 -0.98 -0.78 38.68
N LEU A 155 -0.48 -1.70 37.86
CA LEU A 155 0.40 -2.76 38.34
C LEU A 155 1.83 -2.31 38.08
N ALA A 156 2.42 -1.65 39.06
CA ALA A 156 3.86 -1.47 39.13
C ALA A 156 4.47 -2.83 39.54
N VAL A 157 5.06 -3.54 38.58
CA VAL A 157 5.98 -4.63 38.91
C VAL A 157 7.34 -4.00 39.18
N SER A 158 7.65 -3.83 40.47
CA SER A 158 9.00 -3.54 40.95
C SER A 158 9.88 -4.76 40.64
N ILE A 159 10.95 -4.56 39.88
CA ILE A 159 12.02 -5.55 39.77
C ILE A 159 13.14 -4.99 40.63
N ASP A 160 13.13 -5.36 41.92
CA ASP A 160 14.18 -4.98 42.84
C ASP A 160 15.51 -5.59 42.39
N GLY A 161 16.51 -4.72 42.32
CA GLY A 161 17.87 -5.09 41.95
C GLY A 161 18.49 -6.01 42.98
N VAL A 162 19.14 -7.07 42.49
CA VAL A 162 20.21 -7.76 43.22
C VAL A 162 21.49 -7.47 42.47
N ALA A 163 22.17 -6.41 42.91
CA ALA A 163 23.60 -6.28 42.73
C ALA A 163 24.28 -7.17 43.79
N ASP A 164 25.39 -7.79 43.36
CA ASP A 164 26.56 -8.21 44.13
C ASP A 164 26.89 -9.72 43.99
N LYS A 165 28.01 -10.04 43.31
CA LYS A 165 29.26 -10.45 43.99
C LYS A 165 30.39 -10.88 43.03
N SER A 166 31.51 -10.20 43.22
CA SER A 166 32.91 -10.67 43.21
C SER A 166 33.52 -11.34 41.97
N TRP A 167 34.45 -10.59 41.37
CA TRP A 167 35.59 -11.09 40.60
C TRP A 167 36.54 -11.90 41.49
N VAL A 168 36.83 -13.14 41.11
CA VAL A 168 38.17 -13.76 41.09
C VAL A 168 38.20 -14.73 39.91
#